data_AF-A0A7J8NL96-F1
#
_entry.id   AF-A0A7J8NL96-F1
#
_cell.length_a   1.000
_cell.length_b   1.000
_cell.length_c   1.000
_cell.angle_alpha   90.00
_cell.angle_beta   90.00
_cell.angle_gamma   90.00
#
_symmetry.space_group_name_H-M   'P 1'
#
loop_
_entity.id
_entity.type
_entity.pdbx_description
1 polymer ?
#
loop_
_entity_poly.entity_id
_entity_poly.type
_entity_poly.pdbx_seq_one_letter_code
_entity_poly.pdbx_strand_id
1 'polypeptide(L)' 'MQWDRVIIEGDSLSIIMKCKTKNPDKSLVSEFINDIHQLLVYFKECKFEHIPRSTNSLAHILASEAIKSNR' A
#
# COMPACT_ATOMS: atom_id res chain seq x y z
N MET A 1 2.30 9.46 15.15
CA MET A 1 2.01 8.01 14.99
C MET A 1 2.95 7.23 15.91
N GLN A 2 2.56 6.06 16.42
CA GLN A 2 3.33 5.32 17.44
C GLN A 2 4.52 4.51 16.87
N TRP A 3 4.62 4.39 15.55
CA TRP A 3 5.60 3.55 14.87
C TRP A 3 6.58 4.44 14.11
N ASP A 4 7.85 4.39 14.49
CA ASP A 4 8.91 5.20 13.86
C ASP A 4 9.38 4.62 12.53
N ARG A 5 9.36 3.29 12.40
CA ARG A 5 9.81 2.55 11.21
C ARG A 5 8.78 1.52 10.81
N VAL A 6 8.36 1.54 9.55
CA VAL A 6 7.31 0.67 9.03
C VAL A 6 7.73 0.03 7.71
N ILE A 7 7.33 -1.22 7.50
CA ILE A 7 7.42 -1.92 6.22
C ILE A 7 5.99 -2.22 5.77
N ILE A 8 5.62 -1.75 4.59
CA ILE A 8 4.31 -1.98 3.98
C ILE A 8 4.48 -3.02 2.88
N GLU A 9 3.90 -4.19 3.11
CA GLU A 9 3.94 -5.31 2.18
C GLU A 9 2.65 -5.40 1.36
N GLY A 10 2.77 -5.79 0.08
CA GLY A 10 1.60 -6.01 -0.78
C GLY A 10 1.91 -6.86 -2.00
N ASP A 11 0.88 -7.51 -2.56
CA ASP A 11 0.99 -8.42 -3.70
C ASP A 11 0.77 -7.75 -5.07
N SER A 12 0.39 -6.47 -5.08
CA SER A 12 0.30 -5.70 -6.32
C SER A 12 1.62 -5.00 -6.63
N LEU A 13 2.45 -5.63 -7.47
CA LEU A 13 3.74 -5.08 -7.88
C LEU A 13 3.62 -3.66 -8.45
N SER A 14 2.59 -3.40 -9.25
CA SER A 14 2.38 -2.08 -9.88
C SER A 14 2.14 -0.98 -8.84
N ILE A 15 1.37 -1.27 -7.78
CA ILE A 15 1.12 -0.33 -6.68
C ILE A 15 2.37 -0.14 -5.83
N ILE A 16 3.03 -1.23 -5.43
CA ILE A 16 4.27 -1.16 -4.64
C ILE A 16 5.33 -0.33 -5.38
N MET A 17 5.50 -0.52 -6.69
CA MET A 17 6.44 0.26 -7.48
C MET A 17 6.06 1.73 -7.55
N LYS A 18 4.77 2.07 -7.73
CA LYS A 18 4.31 3.47 -7.70
C LYS A 18 4.59 4.14 -6.36
N CYS A 19 4.35 3.45 -5.24
CA CYS A 19 4.66 3.98 -3.91
C CYS A 19 6.15 4.23 -3.71
N LYS A 20 7.03 3.40 -4.31
CA LYS A 20 8.49 3.57 -4.27
C LYS A 20 8.97 4.73 -5.14
N THR A 21 8.31 4.99 -6.26
CA THR A 21 8.73 6.03 -7.19
C THR A 21 8.25 7.41 -6.73
N LYS A 22 9.13 8.42 -6.81
CA LYS A 22 8.79 9.83 -6.56
C LYS A 22 8.28 10.56 -7.80
N ASN A 23 8.19 9.86 -8.93
CA ASN A 23 7.72 10.47 -10.18
C ASN A 23 6.21 10.67 -10.11
N PRO A 24 5.67 11.74 -10.72
CA PRO A 24 4.23 11.95 -10.78
C PRO A 24 3.53 10.74 -11.41
N ASP A 25 2.66 10.09 -10.66
CA ASP A 25 1.81 9.04 -11.20
C ASP A 25 0.67 9.67 -12.00
N LYS A 26 0.46 9.20 -13.24
CA LYS A 26 -0.62 9.64 -14.14
C LYS A 26 -1.74 8.60 -14.26
N SER A 27 -1.69 7.56 -13.43
CA SER A 27 -2.71 6.52 -13.42
C SER A 27 -3.97 6.95 -12.66
N LEU A 28 -5.05 6.18 -12.81
CA LEU A 28 -6.32 6.43 -12.11
C LEU A 28 -6.21 6.36 -10.58
N VAL A 29 -5.12 5.83 -10.04
CA VAL A 29 -4.88 5.74 -8.59
C VAL A 29 -3.91 6.80 -8.07
N SER A 30 -3.53 7.78 -8.90
CA SER A 30 -2.52 8.79 -8.56
C SER A 30 -2.85 9.59 -7.31
N GLU A 31 -4.14 9.88 -7.06
CA GLU A 31 -4.61 10.56 -5.86
C GLU A 31 -4.26 9.76 -4.60
N PHE A 32 -4.54 8.45 -4.60
CA PHE A 32 -4.17 7.57 -3.48
C PHE A 32 -2.65 7.48 -3.28
N ILE A 33 -1.87 7.45 -4.37
CA ILE A 33 -0.40 7.43 -4.28
C ILE A 33 0.13 8.72 -3.66
N ASN A 34 -0.44 9.86 -4.05
CA ASN A 34 -0.07 11.16 -3.51
C ASN A 34 -0.41 11.27 -2.01
N ASP A 35 -1.59 10.79 -1.60
CA ASP A 35 -1.98 10.75 -0.19
C ASP A 35 -1.03 9.85 0.63
N ILE A 36 -0.67 8.68 0.09
CA ILE A 36 0.34 7.81 0.72
C ILE A 36 1.65 8.56 0.90
N HIS A 37 2.15 9.25 -0.13
CA HIS A 37 3.38 10.05 -0.04
C HIS A 37 3.30 11.17 0.99
N GLN A 38 2.15 11.83 1.13
CA GLN A 38 1.93 12.82 2.19
C GLN A 38 1.96 12.18 3.58
N LEU A 39 1.43 10.97 3.75
CA LEU A 39 1.47 10.25 5.02
C LEU A 39 2.88 9.76 5.39
N LEU A 40 3.79 9.59 4.43
CA LEU A 40 5.17 9.15 4.70
C LEU A 40 5.93 10.11 5.62
N VAL A 41 5.57 11.40 5.63
CA VAL A 41 6.24 12.42 6.48
C VAL A 41 6.10 12.14 7.98
N TYR A 42 5.14 11.30 8.37
CA TYR A 42 4.90 10.94 9.77
C TYR A 42 5.76 9.77 10.26
N PHE A 43 6.51 9.11 9.37
CA PHE A 43 7.40 8.00 9.69
C PHE A 43 8.87 8.43 9.53
N LYS A 44 9.76 7.96 10.41
CA LYS A 44 11.21 8.15 10.23
C LYS A 44 11.74 7.31 9.07
N GLU A 45 11.18 6.11 8.91
CA GLU A 45 11.49 5.21 7.82
C GLU A 45 10.22 4.46 7.41
N CYS A 46 9.90 4.47 6.11
CA CYS A 46 8.83 3.65 5.56
C CYS A 46 9.33 2.96 4.30
N LYS A 47 9.23 1.64 4.26
CA LYS A 47 9.61 0.82 3.10
C LYS A 47 8.37 0.17 2.51
N PHE A 48 8.41 -0.05 1.21
CA PHE A 48 7.40 -0.82 0.49
C PHE A 48 8.03 -2.10 -0.04
N GLU A 49 7.37 -3.24 0.13
CA GLU A 49 7.89 -4.52 -0.35
C GLU A 49 6.81 -5.30 -1.09
N HIS A 50 7.21 -5.87 -2.23
CA HIS A 50 6.32 -6.70 -3.02
C HIS A 50 6.48 -8.14 -2.56
N ILE A 51 5.36 -8.76 -2.18
CA ILE A 51 5.31 -10.14 -1.68
C ILE A 51 4.35 -10.97 -2.54
N PRO A 52 4.53 -12.30 -2.64
CA PRO A 52 3.57 -13.15 -3.34
C PRO A 52 2.15 -13.06 -2.74
N ARG A 53 1.12 -13.18 -3.58
CA ARG A 53 -0.28 -13.22 -3.09
C ARG A 53 -0.54 -14.32 -2.05
N SER A 54 0.16 -15.45 -2.17
CA SER A 54 0.05 -16.55 -1.20
C SER A 54 0.47 -16.14 0.21
N THR A 55 1.43 -15.22 0.35
CA THR A 55 1.86 -14.69 1.65
C THR A 55 0.98 -13.53 2.12
N ASN A 56 0.31 -12.83 1.19
CA ASN A 56 -0.68 -11.78 1.50
C ASN A 56 -2.12 -12.31 1.65
N SER A 57 -2.29 -13.58 2.01
CA SER A 57 -3.60 -14.26 2.03
C SER A 57 -4.58 -13.64 3.02
N LEU A 58 -4.10 -13.21 4.20
CA LEU A 58 -4.94 -12.58 5.22
C LEU A 58 -5.55 -11.26 4.72
N ALA A 59 -4.75 -10.38 4.10
CA ALA A 59 -5.25 -9.13 3.55
C ALA A 59 -6.28 -9.39 2.44
N HIS A 60 -6.03 -10.39 1.59
CA HIS A 60 -6.98 -10.80 0.56
C HIS A 60 -8.32 -11.29 1.15
N ILE A 61 -8.28 -12.11 2.21
CA ILE A 61 -9.48 -12.60 2.90
C ILE A 61 -10.26 -11.43 3.47
N LEU A 62 -9.60 -10.52 4.22
CA LEU A 62 -10.25 -9.36 4.82
C LEU A 62 -10.92 -8.47 3.78
N ALA A 63 -10.23 -8.17 2.68
CA ALA A 63 -10.80 -7.39 1.58
C ALA A 63 -12.00 -8.09 0.94
N SER A 64 -11.92 -9.43 0.77
CA SER A 64 -12.99 -10.21 0.15
C SER A 64 -14.23 -10.31 1.03
N GLU A 65 -14.06 -10.45 2.35
CA GLU A 65 -15.18 -10.45 3.30
C GLU A 65 -15.84 -9.07 3.38
N ALA A 66 -15.06 -7.98 3.40
CA ALA A 66 -15.61 -6.63 3.39
C ALA A 66 -16.49 -6.35 2.17
N ILE A 67 -16.11 -6.86 0.99
CA ILE A 67 -16.91 -6.73 -0.24
C ILE A 67 -18.22 -7.54 -0.11
N LYS A 68 -18.18 -8.72 0.49
CA LYS A 68 -19.38 -9.55 0.70
C LYS A 68 -20.34 -8.93 1.70
N SER A 69 -19.84 -8.32 2.77
CA SER A 69 -20.67 -7.67 3.80
C SER A 69 -21.25 -6.32 3.36
N ASN A 70 -20.73 -5.74 2.27
CA ASN A 70 -21.22 -4.49 1.70
C ASN A 70 -22.34 -4.71 0.65
N ARG A 71 -22.91 -5.92 0.61
CA ARG A 71 -24.10 -6.30 -0.15
C ARG A 71 -25.25 -6.57 0.82
#